data_AF-A0AB73FT92-F1
#
_entry.id   AF-A0AB73FT92-F1
#
_cell.length_a   1.000
_cell.length_b   1.000
_cell.length_c   1.000
_cell.angle_alpha   90.00
_cell.angle_beta   90.00
_cell.angle_gamma   90.00
#
_symmetry.space_group_name_H-M   'P 1'
#
loop_
_entity.id
_entity.type
_entity.pdbx_description
1 polymer ?
#
loop_
_entity_poly.entity_id
_entity_poly.type
_entity_poly.pdbx_seq_one_letter_code
_entity_poly.pdbx_strand_id
1 'polypeptide(L)'
;MGHFLLHPGETFHRDRPAPNAHAETRSTREQEADYFAACFLASEKLVRQEFEPRFGRIPLHLTDTVAYHLSKERMQDLLRAPTGSLDFAAAVAGARSFAGKGFMSLADRFGVSIPAMAIRLQELGLIDD
;
A
#
# COMPACT_ATOMS: atom_id res chain seq x y z
N MET A 1 -1.26 20.34 13.24
CA MET A 1 0.04 21.02 13.41
C MET A 1 1.14 20.02 13.12
N GLY A 2 1.70 20.04 11.90
CA GLY A 2 2.76 19.10 11.51
C GLY A 2 2.97 18.96 10.01
N HIS A 3 3.05 20.06 9.27
CA HIS A 3 3.55 20.09 7.88
C HIS A 3 4.09 21.49 7.65
N PHE A 4 5.35 21.76 7.97
CA PHE A 4 6.13 22.88 7.43
C PHE A 4 7.54 22.79 8.02
N LEU A 5 8.43 22.14 7.29
CA LEU A 5 9.87 22.39 7.32
C LEU A 5 10.42 21.94 5.96
N LEU A 6 10.07 22.75 4.94
CA LEU A 6 10.82 22.86 3.71
C LEU A 6 12.18 23.46 4.08
N HIS A 7 13.26 22.68 3.93
CA HIS A 7 14.60 23.28 3.91
C HIS A 7 14.90 23.76 2.48
N PRO A 8 15.27 25.04 2.32
CA PRO A 8 15.72 25.60 1.06
C PRO A 8 17.18 25.21 0.82
N GLY A 9 17.46 24.75 -0.39
CA GLY A 9 18.78 24.36 -0.83
C GLY A 9 18.74 24.04 -2.31
N GLU A 10 18.37 25.03 -3.11
CA GLU A 10 18.45 25.00 -4.56
C GLU A 10 19.89 24.71 -5.02
N THR A 11 20.05 23.73 -5.90
CA THR A 11 20.95 23.89 -7.04
C THR A 11 20.20 23.49 -8.32
N PHE A 12 19.77 24.54 -9.02
CA PHE A 12 19.31 24.49 -10.40
C PHE A 12 20.39 23.87 -11.31
N HIS A 13 20.04 22.81 -12.05
CA HIS A 13 20.68 22.52 -13.33
C HIS A 13 19.64 22.37 -14.44
N ARG A 14 19.81 23.23 -15.44
CA ARG A 14 18.93 23.58 -16.57
C ARG A 14 18.72 22.45 -17.58
N ASP A 15 17.50 22.48 -18.14
CA ASP A 15 17.08 22.17 -19.51
C ASP A 15 17.70 20.99 -20.27
N ARG A 16 16.87 19.96 -20.46
CA ARG A 16 16.82 19.21 -21.73
C ARG A 16 15.42 18.56 -21.93
N PRO A 17 14.79 18.65 -23.12
CA PRO A 17 13.45 18.12 -23.33
C PRO A 17 13.43 16.66 -23.82
N ALA A 18 12.35 15.96 -23.43
CA ALA A 18 11.77 14.69 -23.91
C ALA A 18 12.42 13.37 -23.44
N PRO A 19 11.70 12.23 -23.60
CA PRO A 19 10.40 11.85 -23.06
C PRO A 19 10.50 10.58 -22.19
N ASN A 20 9.44 10.24 -21.46
CA ASN A 20 9.18 8.95 -20.79
C ASN A 20 9.74 8.74 -19.37
N ALA A 21 8.88 8.07 -18.60
CA ALA A 21 9.12 7.41 -17.31
C ALA A 21 9.31 8.33 -16.11
N HIS A 22 8.21 8.91 -15.62
CA HIS A 22 8.06 9.20 -14.18
C HIS A 22 8.01 7.88 -13.39
N ALA A 23 9.14 7.19 -13.34
CA ALA A 23 9.49 6.35 -12.21
C ALA A 23 10.53 7.16 -11.44
N GLU A 24 10.05 8.14 -10.68
CA GLU A 24 10.88 8.80 -9.68
C GLU A 24 11.28 7.74 -8.68
N THR A 25 12.50 7.23 -8.82
CA THR A 25 13.11 6.26 -7.94
C THR A 25 13.16 6.89 -6.55
N ARG A 26 12.15 6.61 -5.72
CA ARG A 26 12.10 7.05 -4.32
C ARG A 26 13.45 6.80 -3.68
N SER A 27 14.01 7.82 -3.06
CA SER A 27 15.33 7.70 -2.44
C SER A 27 15.30 6.64 -1.35
N THR A 28 16.41 5.94 -1.13
CA THR A 28 16.54 4.93 -0.06
C THR A 28 16.11 5.47 1.31
N ARG A 29 16.36 6.77 1.56
CA ARG A 29 15.96 7.48 2.78
C ARG A 29 14.44 7.60 2.96
N GLU A 30 13.70 7.80 1.87
CA GLU A 30 12.24 7.84 1.91
C GLU A 30 11.64 6.45 2.12
N GLN A 31 12.27 5.42 1.57
CA GLN A 31 11.86 4.02 1.79
C GLN A 31 12.05 3.60 3.26
N GLU A 32 13.17 3.96 3.87
CA GLU A 32 13.43 3.72 5.30
C GLU A 32 12.46 4.49 6.20
N ALA A 33 12.16 5.76 5.86
CA ALA A 33 11.20 6.57 6.60
C ALA A 33 9.76 6.01 6.50
N ASP A 34 9.34 5.58 5.31
CA ASP A 34 8.06 4.91 5.08
C ASP A 34 7.95 3.61 5.90
N TYR A 35 9.02 2.81 5.95
CA TYR A 35 9.07 1.58 6.73
C TYR A 35 8.99 1.86 8.24
N PHE A 36 9.74 2.84 8.74
CA PHE A 36 9.69 3.22 10.14
C PHE A 36 8.32 3.79 10.54
N ALA A 37 7.75 4.66 9.70
CA ALA A 37 6.40 5.19 9.89
C ALA A 37 5.36 4.07 9.86
N ALA A 38 5.48 3.09 8.95
CA ALA A 38 4.61 1.93 8.92
C ALA A 38 4.74 1.09 10.20
N CYS A 39 5.94 0.75 10.66
CA CYS A 39 6.07 -0.03 11.90
C CYS A 39 5.54 0.71 13.14
N PHE A 40 5.76 2.03 13.24
CA PHE A 40 5.34 2.83 14.38
C PHE A 40 3.84 3.18 14.37
N LEU A 41 3.31 3.60 13.22
CA LEU A 41 1.90 3.98 13.05
C LEU A 41 1.01 2.76 12.86
N ALA A 42 1.47 1.78 12.06
CA ALA A 42 0.78 0.53 11.75
C ALA A 42 1.30 -0.62 12.64
N SER A 43 1.22 -0.41 13.97
CA SER A 43 1.43 -1.46 14.95
C SER A 43 0.44 -2.62 14.73
N GLU A 44 0.86 -3.86 14.97
CA GLU A 44 0.04 -5.06 14.67
C GLU A 44 -1.39 -4.95 15.18
N LYS A 45 -1.56 -4.56 16.44
CA LYS A 45 -2.88 -4.42 17.08
C LYS A 45 -3.79 -3.46 16.32
N LEU A 46 -3.27 -2.29 15.92
CA LEU A 46 -4.05 -1.28 15.20
C LEU A 46 -4.37 -1.77 13.77
N VAL A 47 -3.41 -2.39 13.09
CA VAL A 47 -3.65 -2.90 11.74
C VAL A 47 -4.74 -3.96 11.77
N ARG A 48 -4.69 -4.93 12.69
CA ARG A 48 -5.74 -5.95 12.84
C ARG A 48 -7.11 -5.32 13.12
N GLN A 49 -7.18 -4.35 14.03
CA GLN A 49 -8.41 -3.64 14.37
C GLN A 49 -9.04 -2.90 13.18
N GLU A 50 -8.22 -2.38 12.27
CA GLU A 50 -8.70 -1.70 11.06
C GLU A 50 -8.94 -2.70 9.91
N PHE A 51 -8.21 -3.81 9.87
CA PHE A 51 -8.31 -4.81 8.80
C PHE A 51 -9.61 -5.61 8.88
N GLU A 52 -9.91 -6.20 10.04
CA GLU A 52 -11.08 -7.06 10.25
C GLU A 52 -12.42 -6.44 9.82
N PRO A 53 -12.76 -5.19 10.18
CA PRO A 53 -14.04 -4.61 9.77
C PRO A 53 -14.12 -4.33 8.26
N ARG A 54 -12.98 -4.23 7.55
CA ARG A 54 -12.91 -3.97 6.10
C ARG A 54 -12.97 -5.25 5.28
N PHE A 55 -12.16 -6.24 5.64
CA PHE A 55 -11.95 -7.45 4.82
C PHE A 55 -12.46 -8.73 5.48
N GLY A 56 -12.79 -8.70 6.77
CA GLY A 56 -13.31 -9.85 7.51
C GLY A 56 -12.20 -10.70 8.11
N ARG A 57 -12.17 -11.98 7.72
CA ARG A 57 -11.29 -12.98 8.34
C ARG A 57 -9.82 -12.71 8.02
N ILE A 58 -8.98 -13.04 8.99
CA ILE A 58 -7.52 -13.02 8.90
C ILE A 58 -7.00 -14.47 8.99
N PRO A 59 -6.03 -14.88 8.14
CA PRO A 59 -5.55 -14.14 6.97
C PRO A 59 -6.65 -14.05 5.89
N LEU A 60 -6.57 -12.98 5.08
CA LEU A 60 -7.38 -12.89 3.87
C LEU A 60 -6.67 -13.68 2.78
N HIS A 61 -7.31 -14.74 2.30
CA HIS A 61 -6.79 -15.56 1.20
C HIS A 61 -7.18 -14.98 -0.16
N LEU A 62 -6.25 -14.98 -1.11
CA LEU A 62 -6.56 -14.68 -2.49
C LEU A 62 -7.45 -15.79 -3.08
N THR A 63 -8.69 -15.44 -3.42
CA THR A 63 -9.66 -16.31 -4.09
C THR A 63 -10.35 -15.51 -5.18
N ASP A 64 -11.02 -16.17 -6.14
CA ASP A 64 -11.79 -15.49 -7.19
C ASP A 64 -12.76 -14.46 -6.63
N THR A 65 -13.46 -14.82 -5.54
CA THR A 65 -14.41 -13.94 -4.85
C THR A 65 -13.72 -12.71 -4.25
N VAL A 66 -12.58 -12.92 -3.58
CA VAL A 66 -11.80 -11.84 -2.97
C VAL A 66 -11.22 -10.92 -4.05
N ALA A 67 -10.67 -11.49 -5.13
CA ALA A 67 -10.14 -10.74 -6.27
C ALA A 67 -11.22 -9.88 -6.94
N TYR A 68 -12.41 -10.46 -7.18
CA TYR A 68 -13.57 -9.74 -7.72
C TYR A 68 -14.01 -8.57 -6.82
N HIS A 69 -14.02 -8.78 -5.51
CA HIS A 69 -14.41 -7.76 -4.55
C HIS A 69 -13.36 -6.67 -4.29
N LEU A 70 -12.07 -6.98 -4.50
CA LEU A 70 -10.96 -6.02 -4.42
C LEU A 70 -10.88 -5.15 -5.67
N SER A 71 -10.93 -5.77 -6.85
CA SER A 71 -10.87 -5.06 -8.11
C SER A 71 -11.46 -5.90 -9.24
N LYS A 72 -12.64 -5.50 -9.73
CA LYS A 72 -13.26 -6.18 -10.89
C LYS A 72 -12.38 -6.11 -12.14
N GLU A 73 -11.74 -4.97 -12.36
CA GLU A 73 -10.92 -4.73 -13.56
C GLU A 73 -9.58 -5.46 -13.48
N ARG A 74 -8.96 -5.51 -12.30
CA ARG A 74 -7.65 -6.14 -12.09
C ARG A 74 -7.74 -7.58 -11.57
N MET A 75 -8.93 -8.17 -11.56
CA MET A 75 -9.16 -9.52 -11.03
C MET A 75 -8.24 -10.54 -11.71
N GLN A 76 -8.13 -10.50 -13.04
CA GLN A 76 -7.28 -11.43 -13.78
C GLN A 76 -5.79 -11.21 -13.51
N ASP A 77 -5.37 -9.96 -13.29
CA ASP A 77 -3.99 -9.63 -12.96
C ASP A 77 -3.63 -10.17 -11.58
N LEU A 78 -4.52 -10.03 -10.60
CA LEU A 78 -4.33 -10.55 -9.25
C LEU A 78 -4.25 -12.07 -9.22
N LEU A 79 -5.14 -12.76 -9.92
CA LEU A 79 -5.15 -14.23 -9.97
C LEU A 79 -3.97 -14.83 -10.76
N ARG A 80 -3.31 -14.02 -11.59
CA ARG A 80 -2.10 -14.43 -12.35
C ARG A 80 -0.81 -13.96 -11.70
N ALA A 81 -0.89 -13.17 -10.63
CA ALA A 81 0.27 -12.68 -9.93
C ALA A 81 1.08 -13.86 -9.39
N PRO A 82 2.42 -13.82 -9.45
CA PRO A 82 3.25 -14.87 -8.85
C PRO A 82 3.00 -14.95 -7.34
N THR A 83 2.91 -16.18 -6.81
CA THR A 83 2.90 -16.42 -5.37
C THR A 83 4.13 -15.78 -4.71
N GLY A 84 3.93 -15.09 -3.59
CA GLY A 84 4.93 -14.29 -2.89
C GLY A 84 5.14 -12.89 -3.46
N SER A 85 4.38 -12.48 -4.48
CA SER A 85 4.41 -11.10 -4.97
C SER A 85 3.65 -10.14 -4.05
N LEU A 86 3.98 -8.86 -4.12
CA LEU A 86 3.27 -7.82 -3.36
C LEU A 86 1.97 -7.37 -4.05
N ASP A 87 1.56 -7.97 -5.16
CA ASP A 87 0.43 -7.46 -5.95
C ASP A 87 -0.90 -7.58 -5.20
N PHE A 88 -1.15 -8.75 -4.59
CA PHE A 88 -2.33 -8.94 -3.76
C PHE A 88 -2.28 -8.04 -2.52
N ALA A 89 -1.12 -7.99 -1.86
CA ALA A 89 -0.89 -7.15 -0.70
C ALA A 89 -1.13 -5.65 -0.98
N ALA A 90 -0.64 -5.16 -2.12
CA ALA A 90 -0.81 -3.79 -2.57
C ALA A 90 -2.26 -3.49 -2.94
N ALA A 91 -2.96 -4.44 -3.57
CA ALA A 91 -4.39 -4.30 -3.84
C ALA A 91 -5.21 -4.18 -2.55
N VAL A 92 -4.92 -4.99 -1.54
CA VAL A 92 -5.59 -4.91 -0.22
C VAL A 92 -5.23 -3.61 0.49
N ALA A 93 -3.95 -3.24 0.52
CA ALA A 93 -3.46 -2.02 1.17
C ALA A 93 -4.10 -0.74 0.60
N GLY A 94 -4.28 -0.69 -0.73
CA GLY A 94 -4.85 0.44 -1.45
C GLY A 94 -6.37 0.36 -1.67
N ALA A 95 -7.04 -0.72 -1.27
CA ALA A 95 -8.47 -0.89 -1.50
C ALA A 95 -9.27 0.19 -0.78
N ARG A 96 -10.23 0.78 -1.49
CA ARG A 96 -11.19 1.77 -0.95
C ARG A 96 -12.60 1.22 -0.82
N SER A 97 -12.79 -0.02 -1.24
CA SER A 97 -14.01 -0.76 -1.09
C SER A 97 -13.73 -2.24 -1.12
N PHE A 98 -14.56 -3.01 -0.42
CA PHE A 98 -14.56 -4.47 -0.48
C PHE A 98 -15.97 -4.98 -0.22
N ALA A 99 -16.42 -5.98 -0.99
CA ALA A 99 -17.76 -6.57 -0.87
C ALA A 99 -18.91 -5.53 -0.84
N GLY A 100 -18.80 -4.46 -1.63
CA GLY A 100 -19.80 -3.39 -1.72
C GLY A 100 -19.78 -2.38 -0.57
N LYS A 101 -18.86 -2.52 0.39
CA LYS A 101 -18.66 -1.56 1.48
C LYS A 101 -17.50 -0.63 1.14
N GLY A 102 -17.76 0.68 1.10
CA GLY A 102 -16.73 1.70 0.91
C GLY A 102 -16.03 2.08 2.21
N PHE A 103 -14.74 2.36 2.15
CA PHE A 103 -13.92 2.77 3.31
C PHE A 103 -12.65 3.51 2.85
N MET A 104 -11.99 4.17 3.80
CA MET A 104 -10.63 4.69 3.58
C MET A 104 -9.63 3.52 3.55
N SER A 105 -8.72 3.55 2.59
CA SER A 105 -7.69 2.51 2.42
C SER A 105 -6.82 2.39 3.68
N LEU A 106 -6.17 1.25 3.87
CA LEU A 106 -5.26 1.07 5.00
C LEU A 106 -4.04 1.99 4.85
N ALA A 107 -3.51 2.14 3.64
CA ALA A 107 -2.43 3.08 3.35
C ALA A 107 -2.80 4.51 3.79
N ASP A 108 -3.96 5.01 3.37
CA ASP A 108 -4.45 6.35 3.75
C ASP A 108 -4.74 6.44 5.25
N ARG A 109 -5.30 5.39 5.86
CA ARG A 109 -5.64 5.34 7.30
C ARG A 109 -4.42 5.52 8.18
N PHE A 110 -3.30 4.92 7.79
CA PHE A 110 -2.05 4.98 8.54
C PHE A 110 -1.09 6.06 8.02
N GLY A 111 -1.45 6.78 6.95
CA GLY A 111 -0.61 7.84 6.38
C GLY A 111 0.70 7.33 5.79
N VAL A 112 0.71 6.11 5.25
CA VAL A 112 1.89 5.47 4.64
C VAL A 112 1.63 5.14 3.18
N SER A 113 2.70 4.85 2.43
CA SER A 113 2.53 4.46 1.03
C SER A 113 1.93 3.05 0.89
N ILE A 114 1.26 2.79 -0.24
CA ILE A 114 0.67 1.46 -0.55
C ILE A 114 1.73 0.34 -0.46
N PRO A 115 2.94 0.47 -1.04
CA PRO A 115 3.97 -0.56 -0.90
C PRO A 115 4.39 -0.82 0.55
N ALA A 116 4.53 0.24 1.37
CA ALA A 116 4.89 0.09 2.78
C ALA A 116 3.82 -0.66 3.57
N MET A 117 2.54 -0.34 3.33
CA MET A 117 1.43 -1.07 3.93
C MET A 117 1.33 -2.51 3.41
N ALA A 118 1.59 -2.75 2.12
CA ALA A 118 1.58 -4.08 1.53
C ALA A 118 2.60 -5.02 2.20
N ILE A 119 3.84 -4.56 2.35
CA ILE A 119 4.90 -5.28 3.08
C ILE A 119 4.44 -5.55 4.52
N ARG A 120 3.88 -4.54 5.19
CA ARG A 120 3.40 -4.68 6.56
C ARG A 120 2.30 -5.73 6.70
N LEU A 121 1.38 -5.82 5.73
CA LEU A 121 0.32 -6.84 5.74
C LEU A 121 0.89 -8.26 5.61
N GLN A 122 1.92 -8.46 4.76
CA GLN A 122 2.61 -9.74 4.63
C GLN A 122 3.37 -10.10 5.92
N GLU A 123 4.16 -9.17 6.48
CA GLU A 123 4.93 -9.39 7.71
C GLU A 123 4.06 -9.81 8.89
N LEU A 124 2.86 -9.24 8.99
CA LEU A 124 1.89 -9.54 10.05
C LEU A 124 1.06 -10.79 9.78
N GLY A 125 1.24 -11.45 8.63
CA GLY A 125 0.45 -12.62 8.21
C GLY A 125 -1.04 -12.31 8.09
N LEU A 126 -1.39 -11.11 7.63
CA LEU A 126 -2.79 -10.69 7.47
C LEU A 126 -3.39 -11.09 6.12
N ILE A 127 -2.53 -11.50 5.20
CA ILE A 127 -2.85 -11.89 3.84
C ILE A 127 -2.03 -13.13 3.47
N ASP A 128 -2.57 -13.93 2.57
CA ASP A 128 -1.97 -15.18 2.08
C ASP A 128 -2.39 -15.37 0.61
N ASP A 129 -1.41 -15.47 -0.28
CA ASP A 129 -1.57 -15.45 -1.74
C ASP A 129 -1.25 -16.80 -2.42
#